data_AF-A0A660VBS3-F1
#
_entry.id   AF-A0A660VBS3-F1
#
_cell.length_a   1.000
_cell.length_b   1.000
_cell.length_c   1.000
_cell.angle_alpha   90.00
_cell.angle_beta   90.00
_cell.angle_gamma   90.00
#
_symmetry.space_group_name_H-M   'P 1'
#
loop_
_entity.id
_entity.type
_entity.pdbx_description
1 polymer ?
#
loop_
_entity_poly.entity_id
_entity_poly.type
_entity_poly.pdbx_seq_one_letter_code
_entity_poly.pdbx_strand_id
1 'polypeptide(L)'
;MLRAVPPLALITAWLLPGLVHLLLGKRFHAALFMICVVAFFIVGDIASDFYGVSSHYHFYAFVAQLCAGVPVLMHLAICGQPRSETFVGRISPYYDAGVIYMMVAGLLNVAAVADALERLYRREQDGDDD
;
A
#
# COMPACT_ATOMS: atom_id res chain seq x y z
N MET A 1 -19.44 3.76 -24.11
CA MET A 1 -18.00 3.51 -24.35
C MET A 1 -17.28 3.87 -23.07
N LEU A 2 -16.68 2.91 -22.35
CA LEU A 2 -15.89 3.18 -21.14
C LEU A 2 -14.94 4.34 -21.42
N ARG A 3 -15.20 5.52 -20.85
CA ARG A 3 -14.27 6.64 -20.99
C ARG A 3 -13.07 6.26 -20.12
N ALA A 4 -12.07 5.66 -20.77
CA ALA A 4 -10.92 5.03 -20.13
C ALA A 4 -10.48 5.88 -18.96
N VAL A 5 -10.70 5.37 -17.74
CA VAL A 5 -10.12 5.97 -16.54
C VAL A 5 -8.65 6.17 -16.88
N PRO A 6 -8.14 7.41 -16.91
CA PRO A 6 -6.85 7.66 -17.51
C PRO A 6 -5.85 6.76 -16.78
N PRO A 7 -4.98 6.02 -17.49
CA PRO A 7 -4.05 5.10 -16.84
C PRO A 7 -3.22 5.80 -15.74
N LEU A 8 -3.02 7.11 -15.90
CA LEU A 8 -2.47 7.99 -14.88
C LEU A 8 -3.24 7.95 -13.55
N ALA A 9 -4.58 7.97 -13.54
CA ALA A 9 -5.38 7.89 -12.32
C ALA A 9 -5.18 6.55 -11.60
N LEU A 10 -5.03 5.43 -12.32
CA LEU A 10 -4.71 4.12 -11.74
C LEU A 10 -3.31 4.09 -11.12
N ILE A 11 -2.31 4.63 -11.84
CA ILE A 11 -0.94 4.75 -11.33
C ILE A 11 -0.91 5.67 -10.10
N THR A 12 -1.66 6.76 -10.12
CA THR A 12 -1.73 7.71 -9.01
C THR A 12 -2.48 7.13 -7.81
N ALA A 13 -3.52 6.30 -8.05
CA ALA A 13 -4.23 5.54 -7.02
C ALA A 13 -3.30 4.55 -6.31
N TRP A 14 -2.47 3.87 -7.08
CA TRP A 14 -1.55 2.86 -6.59
C TRP A 14 -0.36 3.49 -5.85
N LEU A 15 0.16 4.61 -6.38
CA LEU A 15 1.37 5.26 -5.85
C LEU A 15 1.11 5.97 -4.52
N LEU A 16 -0.01 6.70 -4.38
CA LEU A 16 -0.32 7.45 -3.17
C LEU A 16 -1.66 6.98 -2.58
N PRO A 17 -1.64 6.17 -1.49
CA PRO A 17 -2.86 5.81 -0.78
C PRO A 17 -3.62 7.10 -0.40
N GLY A 18 -4.81 7.30 -0.97
CA GLY A 18 -5.66 8.47 -0.69
C GLY A 18 -5.64 9.63 -1.69
N LEU A 19 -4.71 9.69 -2.65
CA LEU A 19 -4.67 10.83 -3.61
C LEU A 19 -5.83 10.81 -4.62
N VAL A 20 -6.34 9.63 -4.96
CA VAL A 20 -7.52 9.50 -5.83
C VAL A 20 -8.79 10.03 -5.16
N HIS A 21 -8.90 9.91 -3.83
CA HIS A 21 -10.05 10.46 -3.12
C HIS A 21 -9.97 11.99 -2.94
N LEU A 22 -8.77 12.56 -2.92
CA LEU A 22 -8.56 14.01 -3.00
C LEU A 22 -9.09 14.58 -4.32
N LEU A 23 -8.93 13.85 -5.43
CA LEU A 23 -9.50 14.21 -6.74
C LEU A 23 -11.04 14.14 -6.77
N LEU A 24 -11.68 13.30 -5.95
CA LEU A 24 -13.14 13.17 -5.87
C LEU A 24 -13.82 14.14 -4.85
N GLY A 25 -13.03 14.90 -4.08
CA GLY A 25 -13.52 15.89 -3.12
C GLY A 25 -13.99 15.35 -1.75
N LYS A 26 -14.01 14.02 -1.55
CA LYS A 26 -14.47 13.37 -0.30
C LYS A 26 -13.28 12.98 0.59
N ARG A 27 -12.81 13.95 1.38
CA ARG A 27 -11.54 13.91 2.14
C ARG A 27 -11.50 12.88 3.28
N PHE A 28 -12.64 12.53 3.86
CA PHE A 28 -12.67 11.70 5.07
C PHE A 28 -12.30 10.23 4.83
N HIS A 29 -12.86 9.62 3.78
CA HIS A 29 -12.53 8.22 3.44
C HIS A 29 -11.08 8.09 2.96
N ALA A 30 -10.62 9.09 2.19
CA ALA A 30 -9.22 9.23 1.78
C ALA A 30 -8.26 9.16 2.97
N ALA A 31 -8.55 9.97 3.99
CA ALA A 31 -7.70 10.13 5.15
C ALA A 31 -7.68 8.86 5.99
N LEU A 32 -8.83 8.19 6.17
CA LEU A 32 -8.89 6.93 6.92
C LEU A 32 -8.02 5.85 6.27
N PHE A 33 -8.15 5.62 4.96
CA PHE A 33 -7.34 4.61 4.27
C PHE A 33 -5.86 4.97 4.28
N MET A 34 -5.51 6.24 4.04
CA MET A 34 -4.13 6.71 4.11
C MET A 34 -3.52 6.48 5.49
N ILE A 35 -4.23 6.88 6.55
CA ILE A 35 -3.76 6.72 7.94
C ILE A 35 -3.61 5.24 8.28
N CYS A 36 -4.58 4.39 7.93
CA CYS A 36 -4.52 2.96 8.20
C CYS A 36 -3.36 2.29 7.47
N VAL A 37 -3.19 2.53 6.17
CA VAL A 37 -2.08 1.94 5.39
C VAL A 37 -0.73 2.36 5.97
N VAL A 38 -0.55 3.66 6.22
CA VAL A 38 0.72 4.20 6.75
C VAL A 38 0.98 3.68 8.17
N ALA A 39 -0.02 3.65 9.04
CA ALA A 39 0.13 3.17 10.41
C ALA A 39 0.47 1.67 10.46
N PHE A 40 -0.25 0.83 9.71
CA PHE A 40 0.05 -0.61 9.64
C PHE A 40 1.44 -0.87 9.05
N PHE A 41 1.84 -0.09 8.05
CA PHE A 41 3.16 -0.23 7.46
C PHE A 41 4.26 0.15 8.46
N ILE A 42 4.18 1.33 9.10
CA ILE A 42 5.20 1.78 10.06
C ILE A 42 5.29 0.84 11.26
N VAL A 43 4.15 0.42 11.81
CA VAL A 43 4.13 -0.54 12.94
C VAL A 43 4.77 -1.85 12.52
N GLY A 44 4.48 -2.34 11.31
CA GLY A 44 5.08 -3.56 10.79
C GLY A 44 6.58 -3.44 10.53
N ASP A 45 7.03 -2.30 10.01
CA ASP A 45 8.44 -2.02 9.71
C ASP A 45 9.27 -1.94 11.00
N ILE A 46 8.76 -1.25 12.02
CA ILE A 46 9.40 -1.18 13.34
C ILE A 46 9.41 -2.56 14.01
N ALA A 47 8.29 -3.31 13.96
CA ALA A 47 8.21 -4.63 14.59
C ALA A 47 9.16 -5.66 13.93
N SER A 48 9.46 -5.47 12.64
CA SER A 48 10.40 -6.29 11.88
C SER A 48 11.84 -5.75 11.88
N ASP A 49 12.16 -4.81 12.79
CA ASP A 49 13.48 -4.17 12.92
C ASP A 49 13.99 -3.55 11.60
N PHE A 50 13.10 -3.11 10.72
CA PHE A 50 13.44 -2.61 9.37
C PHE A 50 14.09 -3.66 8.45
N TYR A 51 13.93 -4.94 8.76
CA TYR A 51 14.41 -6.06 7.93
C TYR A 51 13.28 -6.81 7.21
N GLY A 52 12.02 -6.46 7.46
CA GLY A 52 10.85 -7.19 6.96
C GLY A 52 10.65 -7.16 5.44
N VAL A 53 11.30 -6.22 4.74
CA VAL A 53 11.21 -6.08 3.27
C VAL A 53 12.35 -6.85 2.60
N SER A 54 12.19 -8.18 2.47
CA SER A 54 13.16 -9.06 1.82
C SER A 54 12.56 -9.81 0.63
N SER A 55 13.21 -9.70 -0.54
CA SER A 55 12.76 -10.38 -1.76
C SER A 55 13.17 -11.87 -1.81
N HIS A 56 14.26 -12.24 -1.14
CA HIS A 56 14.89 -13.56 -1.26
C HIS A 56 14.25 -14.68 -0.43
N TYR A 57 13.60 -14.37 0.70
CA TYR A 57 13.08 -15.41 1.61
C TYR A 57 11.56 -15.57 1.52
N HIS A 58 10.82 -14.45 1.38
CA HIS A 58 9.36 -14.45 1.32
C HIS A 58 8.88 -13.60 0.16
N PHE A 59 9.07 -14.09 -1.07
CA PHE A 59 8.66 -13.39 -2.29
C PHE A 59 7.18 -12.97 -2.27
N TYR A 60 6.31 -13.80 -1.71
CA TYR A 60 4.89 -13.48 -1.53
C TYR A 60 4.67 -12.28 -0.60
N ALA A 61 5.44 -12.17 0.49
CA ALA A 61 5.38 -11.04 1.40
C ALA A 61 5.89 -9.76 0.74
N PHE A 62 6.96 -9.87 -0.03
CA PHE A 62 7.50 -8.77 -0.81
C PHE A 62 6.50 -8.24 -1.84
N VAL A 63 5.81 -9.13 -2.57
CA VAL A 63 4.76 -8.73 -3.54
C VAL A 63 3.59 -8.04 -2.83
N ALA A 64 3.14 -8.57 -1.70
CA ALA A 64 2.09 -7.93 -0.91
C ALA A 64 2.53 -6.54 -0.40
N GLN A 65 3.78 -6.37 0.01
CA GLN A 65 4.34 -5.08 0.45
C GLN A 65 4.51 -4.10 -0.71
N LEU A 66 4.83 -4.57 -1.92
CA LEU A 66 4.86 -3.74 -3.14
C LEU A 66 3.53 -3.03 -3.37
N CYS A 67 2.43 -3.70 -3.04
CA CYS A 67 1.11 -3.10 -3.14
C CYS A 67 0.90 -1.93 -2.18
N ALA A 68 1.72 -1.71 -1.14
CA ALA A 68 1.59 -0.55 -0.25
C ALA A 68 1.93 0.78 -0.95
N GLY A 69 2.67 0.74 -2.06
CA GLY A 69 3.02 1.93 -2.85
C GLY A 69 4.21 2.71 -2.24
N VAL A 70 4.03 4.01 -2.00
CA VAL A 70 5.10 4.88 -1.45
C VAL A 70 5.79 4.38 -0.18
N PRO A 71 5.12 3.79 0.83
CA PRO A 71 5.77 3.33 2.06
C PRO A 71 6.88 2.32 1.80
N VAL A 72 6.67 1.34 0.92
CA VAL A 72 7.70 0.35 0.61
C VAL A 72 8.83 0.94 -0.24
N LEU A 73 8.52 1.86 -1.16
CA LEU A 73 9.54 2.55 -1.96
C LEU A 73 10.41 3.44 -1.08
N MET A 74 9.82 4.10 -0.10
CA MET A 74 10.51 4.93 0.89
C MET A 74 11.42 4.08 1.77
N HIS A 75 10.94 2.94 2.26
CA HIS A 75 11.78 1.98 2.99
C HIS A 75 12.97 1.52 2.13
N LEU A 76 12.73 1.09 0.89
CA LEU A 76 13.78 0.64 -0.04
C LEU A 76 14.79 1.76 -0.35
N ALA A 77 14.36 3.01 -0.41
CA ALA A 77 15.24 4.15 -0.65
C ALA A 77 16.11 4.53 0.58
N ILE A 78 15.58 4.35 1.79
CA ILE A 78 16.26 4.75 3.04
C ILE A 78 17.10 3.60 3.61
N CYS A 79 16.50 2.43 3.78
CA CYS A 79 17.12 1.26 4.41
C CYS A 79 17.79 0.31 3.40
N GLY A 80 17.34 0.30 2.15
CA GLY A 80 17.84 -0.63 1.13
C GLY A 80 17.30 -2.06 1.31
N GLN A 81 17.72 -2.96 0.43
CA GLN A 81 17.43 -4.40 0.57
C GLN A 81 18.46 -5.03 1.51
N PRO A 82 18.05 -5.81 2.53
CA PRO A 82 19.01 -6.55 3.34
C PRO A 82 19.71 -7.59 2.45
N ARG A 83 20.97 -7.30 2.09
CA ARG A 83 21.87 -8.25 1.44
C ARG A 83 22.27 -9.25 2.50
N SER A 84 21.62 -10.42 2.46
CA SER A 84 21.88 -11.63 3.24
C SER A 84 23.32 -11.73 3.74
N GLU A 85 23.48 -12.05 5.04
CA GLU A 85 24.53 -12.86 5.71
C GLU A 85 24.56 -12.55 7.25
N THR A 86 23.98 -11.45 7.73
CA THR A 86 23.90 -11.10 9.18
C THR A 86 22.62 -11.60 9.91
N PHE A 87 21.75 -12.34 9.23
CA PHE A 87 20.37 -12.66 9.64
C PHE A 87 20.22 -13.61 10.84
N VAL A 88 21.27 -14.32 11.27
CA VAL A 88 21.13 -15.44 12.22
C VAL A 88 21.19 -15.02 13.71
N GLY A 89 21.50 -13.77 14.04
CA GLY A 89 21.84 -13.38 15.42
C GLY A 89 20.86 -12.48 16.19
N ARG A 90 19.99 -11.72 15.52
CA ARG A 90 19.16 -10.66 16.15
C ARG A 90 17.83 -10.44 15.41
N ILE A 91 17.01 -11.47 15.33
CA ILE A 91 15.64 -11.32 14.81
C ILE A 91 14.75 -10.95 16.00
N SER A 92 14.07 -9.80 15.95
CA SER A 92 13.04 -9.46 16.92
C SER A 92 11.99 -10.58 17.00
N PRO A 93 11.50 -10.94 18.20
CA PRO A 93 10.42 -11.90 18.36
C PRO A 93 9.15 -11.53 17.57
N TYR A 94 9.01 -10.26 17.18
CA TYR A 94 7.87 -9.72 16.45
C TYR A 94 8.10 -9.65 14.94
N TYR A 95 9.19 -10.22 14.41
CA TYR A 95 9.55 -10.11 13.00
C TYR A 95 8.45 -10.62 12.07
N ASP A 96 7.96 -11.85 12.27
CA ASP A 96 6.92 -12.43 11.42
C ASP A 96 5.61 -11.65 11.52
N ALA A 97 5.27 -11.17 12.72
CA ALA A 97 4.12 -10.30 12.92
C ALA A 97 4.30 -8.98 12.15
N GLY A 98 5.47 -8.35 12.21
CA GLY A 98 5.79 -7.13 11.48
C GLY A 98 5.64 -7.30 9.97
N VAL A 99 6.18 -8.39 9.43
CA VAL A 99 6.01 -8.75 8.01
C VAL A 99 4.53 -8.88 7.65
N ILE A 100 3.72 -9.55 8.49
CA ILE A 100 2.26 -9.66 8.29
C ILE A 100 1.58 -8.29 8.29
N TYR A 101 1.91 -7.41 9.23
CA TYR A 101 1.35 -6.05 9.28
C TYR A 101 1.63 -5.27 7.99
N MET A 102 2.84 -5.38 7.45
CA MET A 102 3.19 -4.72 6.18
C MET A 102 2.49 -5.37 4.96
N MET A 103 2.29 -6.69 4.97
CA MET A 103 1.46 -7.36 3.95
C MET A 103 0.01 -6.88 4.00
N VAL A 104 -0.57 -6.75 5.20
CA VAL A 104 -1.92 -6.22 5.40
C VAL A 104 -2.02 -4.77 4.92
N ALA A 105 -1.00 -3.93 5.19
CA ALA A 105 -0.94 -2.57 4.69
C ALA A 105 -1.01 -2.50 3.15
N GLY A 106 -0.30 -3.40 2.46
CA GLY A 106 -0.36 -3.47 1.00
C GLY A 106 -1.71 -3.93 0.46
N LEU A 107 -2.35 -4.90 1.11
CA LEU A 107 -3.72 -5.32 0.76
C LEU A 107 -4.74 -4.20 1.01
N LEU A 108 -4.58 -3.43 2.10
CA LEU A 108 -5.42 -2.28 2.39
C LEU A 108 -5.30 -1.19 1.31
N ASN A 109 -4.11 -0.99 0.74
CA ASN A 109 -3.94 -0.06 -0.38
C ASN A 109 -4.68 -0.55 -1.63
N VAL A 110 -4.62 -1.85 -1.95
CA VAL A 110 -5.40 -2.43 -3.06
C VAL A 110 -6.91 -2.25 -2.82
N ALA A 111 -7.38 -2.51 -1.60
CA ALA A 111 -8.78 -2.30 -1.24
C ALA A 111 -9.21 -0.83 -1.38
N ALA A 112 -8.34 0.12 -1.02
CA ALA A 112 -8.60 1.54 -1.19
C ALA A 112 -8.72 1.93 -2.68
N VAL A 113 -7.86 1.37 -3.55
CA VAL A 113 -7.96 1.57 -5.00
C VAL A 113 -9.27 0.99 -5.55
N ALA A 114 -9.67 -0.19 -5.10
CA ALA A 114 -10.94 -0.82 -5.50
C ALA A 114 -12.17 0.02 -5.07
N ASP A 115 -12.23 0.48 -3.81
CA ASP A 115 -13.31 1.37 -3.32
C ASP A 115 -13.36 2.67 -4.13
N ALA A 116 -12.19 3.23 -4.48
CA ALA A 116 -12.13 4.42 -5.32
C ALA A 116 -12.67 4.20 -6.75
N LEU A 117 -12.36 3.05 -7.36
CA LEU A 117 -12.87 2.69 -8.69
C LEU A 117 -14.38 2.46 -8.67
N GLU A 118 -14.92 1.79 -7.65
CA GLU A 118 -16.36 1.59 -7.52
C GLU A 118 -17.10 2.94 -7.44
N ARG A 119 -16.57 3.89 -6.67
CA ARG A 119 -17.16 5.24 -6.55
C ARG A 119 -17.12 6.01 -7.86
N LEU A 120 -16.04 5.87 -8.63
CA LEU A 120 -15.93 6.51 -9.94
C LEU A 120 -16.95 5.92 -10.92
N TYR A 121 -17.06 4.59 -10.97
CA TYR A 121 -18.02 3.89 -11.81
C TYR A 121 -19.46 4.29 -11.49
N ARG A 122 -19.82 4.38 -10.20
CA ARG A 122 -21.16 4.81 -9.77
C ARG A 122 -21.49 6.24 -10.19
N ARG A 123 -20.52 7.16 -10.13
CA ARG A 123 -20.70 8.56 -10.60
C ARG A 123 -20.90 8.67 -12.11
N GLU A 124 -20.30 7.78 -12.89
CA GLU A 124 -20.47 7.75 -14.35
C GLU A 124 -21.87 7.28 -14.74
N GLN A 125 -22.40 6.26 -14.04
CA GLN A 125 -23.78 5.79 -14.25
C GLN A 125 -24.82 6.88 -13.93
N ASP A 126 -24.70 7.56 -12.80
CA ASP A 126 -25.64 8.63 -12.40
C ASP A 126 -25.64 9.82 -13.39
N GLY A 127 -24.58 10.01 -14.19
CA GLY A 127 -24.46 11.11 -15.15
C GLY A 127 -24.89 10.78 -16.57
N ASP A 128 -25.15 9.52 -16.90
CA ASP A 128 -25.66 9.06 -18.21
C ASP A 128 -27.20 8.97 -18.23
N ASP A 129 -27.86 9.06 -17.06
CA ASP A 129 -29.32 9.00 -16.87
C ASP A 129 -30.02 10.38 -16.92
N ASP A 130 -29.27 11.49 -17.05
CA ASP A 130 -29.75 12.89 -17.20
C ASP A 130 -29.66 13.40 -18.66
#